data_AF-A0A7I8E536-F1
#
_entry.id   AF-A0A7I8E536-F1
#
_cell.length_a   1.000
_cell.length_b   1.000
_cell.length_c   1.000
_cell.angle_alpha   90.00
_cell.angle_beta   90.00
_cell.angle_gamma   90.00
#
_symmetry.space_group_name_H-M   'P 1'
#
loop_
_entity.id
_entity.type
_entity.pdbx_description
1 polymer ?
#
loop_
_entity_poly.entity_id
_entity_poly.type
_entity_poly.pdbx_seq_one_letter_code
_entity_poly.pdbx_strand_id
1 'polypeptide(L)'
;MKDIRALNHNLQNMTKKELSNICKAHHYSLNDDELKIVLHLMKNNPSSILNEEYQIIFLIELKKQTSEKTSKEFKDILNHGFIQELELLH
;
A
#
# COMPACT_ATOMS: atom_id res chain seq x y z
N MET A 1 11.90 -17.55 -1.12
CA MET A 1 10.60 -17.21 -1.75
C MET A 1 9.79 -16.52 -0.67
N LYS A 2 9.33 -15.29 -0.89
CA LYS A 2 8.51 -14.58 0.11
C LYS A 2 7.24 -15.38 0.38
N ASP A 3 6.85 -15.52 1.63
CA ASP A 3 5.61 -16.22 1.97
C ASP A 3 4.42 -15.32 1.64
N ILE A 4 3.88 -15.50 0.43
CA ILE A 4 2.74 -14.72 -0.08
C ILE A 4 1.52 -14.87 0.84
N ARG A 5 1.35 -16.00 1.54
CA ARG A 5 0.23 -16.18 2.46
C ARG A 5 0.40 -15.32 3.71
N ALA A 6 1.60 -15.29 4.27
CA ALA A 6 1.93 -14.42 5.41
C ALA A 6 1.80 -12.93 5.02
N LEU A 7 2.35 -12.55 3.86
CA LEU A 7 2.21 -11.18 3.34
C LEU A 7 0.76 -10.76 3.14
N ASN A 8 -0.07 -11.63 2.55
CA ASN A 8 -1.49 -11.36 2.38
C ASN A 8 -2.20 -11.25 3.75
N HIS A 9 -1.87 -12.13 4.71
CA HIS A 9 -2.40 -12.04 6.06
C HIS A 9 -2.07 -10.69 6.71
N ASN A 10 -0.80 -10.26 6.63
CA ASN A 10 -0.35 -8.98 7.16
C ASN A 10 -1.05 -7.80 6.46
N LEU A 11 -1.16 -7.83 5.13
CA LEU A 11 -1.87 -6.78 4.38
C LEU A 11 -3.35 -6.69 4.77
N GLN A 12 -4.02 -7.83 4.95
CA GLN A 12 -5.43 -7.88 5.36
C GLN A 12 -5.64 -7.34 6.78
N ASN A 13 -4.68 -7.57 7.69
CA ASN A 13 -4.76 -7.12 9.07
C ASN A 13 -4.18 -5.71 9.30
N MET A 14 -3.40 -5.18 8.34
CA MET A 14 -2.78 -3.86 8.44
C MET A 14 -3.82 -2.79 8.80
N THR A 15 -3.49 -2.02 9.83
CA THR A 15 -4.30 -0.93 10.32
C THR A 15 -3.97 0.37 9.59
N LYS A 16 -4.89 1.33 9.68
CA LYS A 16 -4.64 2.70 9.18
C LYS A 16 -3.40 3.35 9.82
N LYS A 17 -3.13 3.04 11.10
CA LYS A 17 -1.98 3.56 11.84
C LYS A 17 -0.67 2.99 11.30
N GLU A 18 -0.62 1.69 11.03
CA GLU A 18 0.55 1.04 10.44
C GLU A 18 0.81 1.56 9.03
N LEU A 19 -0.23 1.67 8.19
CA LEU A 19 -0.10 2.29 6.87
C LEU A 19 0.44 3.73 6.97
N SER A 20 -0.08 4.53 7.90
CA SER A 20 0.42 5.89 8.13
C SER A 20 1.90 5.92 8.54
N ASN A 21 2.33 4.97 9.37
CA ASN A 21 3.73 4.85 9.78
C ASN A 21 4.63 4.46 8.61
N ILE A 22 4.21 3.51 7.77
CA ILE A 22 4.94 3.11 6.56
C ILE A 22 5.09 4.31 5.63
N CYS A 23 4.00 5.03 5.34
CA CYS A 23 4.08 6.23 4.50
C CYS A 23 5.08 7.26 5.08
N LYS A 24 5.04 7.51 6.39
CA LYS A 24 5.97 8.45 7.05
C LYS A 24 7.43 8.01 6.99
N ALA A 25 7.70 6.71 7.08
CA ALA A 25 9.05 6.16 6.91
C ALA A 25 9.62 6.45 5.52
N HIS A 26 8.74 6.56 4.51
CA HIS A 26 9.09 6.98 3.15
C HIS A 26 8.94 8.50 2.91
N HIS A 27 8.94 9.31 3.97
CA HIS A 27 8.77 10.77 3.90
C HIS A 27 7.47 11.24 3.23
N TYR A 28 6.44 10.39 3.26
CA TYR A 28 5.14 10.66 2.68
C TYR A 28 4.05 10.77 3.75
N SER A 29 3.18 11.78 3.65
CA SER A 29 2.09 11.99 4.60
C SER A 29 0.77 12.08 3.87
N LEU A 30 -0.08 11.08 4.12
CA LEU A 30 -1.47 11.04 3.69
C LEU A 30 -2.38 11.62 4.77
N ASN A 31 -3.47 12.27 4.34
CA ASN A 31 -4.54 12.62 5.26
C ASN A 31 -5.40 11.40 5.63
N ASP A 32 -6.31 11.58 6.58
CA ASP A 32 -7.10 10.47 7.13
C ASP A 32 -7.98 9.77 6.09
N ASP A 33 -8.53 10.52 5.13
CA ASP A 33 -9.42 9.98 4.11
C ASP A 33 -8.65 9.28 3.00
N GLU A 34 -7.50 9.82 2.59
CA GLU A 34 -6.62 9.13 1.65
C GLU A 34 -6.08 7.82 2.25
N LEU A 35 -5.73 7.81 3.53
CA LEU A 35 -5.32 6.57 4.21
C LEU A 35 -6.42 5.50 4.19
N LYS A 36 -7.69 5.89 4.38
CA LYS A 36 -8.83 4.96 4.27
C LYS A 36 -8.98 4.42 2.86
N ILE A 37 -8.88 5.28 1.84
CA ILE A 37 -9.00 4.90 0.43
C ILE A 37 -7.89 3.92 0.04
N VAL A 38 -6.63 4.26 0.35
CA VAL A 38 -5.47 3.41 0.08
C VAL A 38 -5.65 2.05 0.76
N LEU A 39 -5.94 2.03 2.06
CA LEU A 39 -6.09 0.79 2.81
C LEU A 39 -7.22 -0.08 2.27
N HIS A 40 -8.35 0.53 1.90
CA HIS A 40 -9.48 -0.17 1.29
C HIS A 40 -9.09 -0.81 -0.05
N LEU A 41 -8.44 -0.06 -0.94
CA LEU A 41 -8.01 -0.54 -2.25
C LEU A 41 -7.02 -1.70 -2.14
N MET A 42 -6.04 -1.58 -1.23
CA MET A 42 -5.05 -2.62 -0.95
C MET A 42 -5.69 -3.93 -0.50
N LYS A 43 -6.63 -3.86 0.45
CA LYS A 43 -7.31 -5.03 1.00
C LYS A 43 -8.28 -5.67 0.02
N ASN A 44 -8.92 -4.86 -0.82
CA ASN A 44 -9.87 -5.34 -1.82
C ASN A 44 -9.18 -6.05 -3.00
N ASN A 45 -7.95 -5.65 -3.35
CA ASN A 45 -7.15 -6.34 -4.37
C ASN A 45 -5.68 -6.55 -3.94
N PRO A 46 -5.41 -7.50 -3.02
CA PRO A 46 -4.07 -7.75 -2.49
C PRO A 46 -3.03 -8.10 -3.56
N SER A 47 -3.46 -8.82 -4.61
CA SER A 47 -2.58 -9.21 -5.72
C SER A 47 -1.98 -8.00 -6.43
N SER A 48 -2.71 -6.88 -6.49
CA SER A 48 -2.20 -5.62 -7.05
C SER A 48 -1.13 -4.95 -6.19
N ILE A 49 -0.88 -5.43 -4.97
CA ILE A 49 0.18 -4.95 -4.08
C ILE A 49 1.33 -5.95 -4.04
N LEU A 50 1.01 -7.24 -3.90
CA LEU A 50 1.97 -8.32 -3.70
C LEU A 50 2.65 -8.79 -5.00
N ASN A 51 2.09 -8.46 -6.16
CA ASN A 51 2.69 -8.72 -7.46
C ASN A 51 2.99 -7.40 -8.19
N GLU A 52 4.28 -7.17 -8.49
CA GLU A 52 4.78 -5.98 -9.18
C GLU A 52 4.10 -5.75 -10.53
N GLU A 53 3.86 -6.82 -11.31
CA GLU A 53 3.19 -6.72 -12.62
C GLU A 53 1.76 -6.17 -12.52
N TYR A 54 1.11 -6.31 -11.36
CA TYR A 54 -0.26 -5.90 -11.12
C TYR A 54 -0.38 -4.56 -10.38
N GLN A 55 0.73 -3.96 -9.94
CA GLN A 55 0.71 -2.67 -9.22
C GLN A 55 0.10 -1.53 -10.03
N ILE A 56 0.18 -1.59 -11.36
CA ILE A 56 -0.46 -0.60 -12.22
C ILE A 56 -1.99 -0.53 -12.00
N ILE A 57 -2.64 -1.65 -11.66
CA ILE A 57 -4.08 -1.71 -11.40
C ILE A 57 -4.41 -0.89 -10.15
N PHE A 58 -3.64 -1.08 -9.07
CA PHE A 58 -3.80 -0.32 -7.83
C PHE A 58 -3.59 1.18 -8.07
N LEU A 59 -2.52 1.55 -8.78
CA LEU A 59 -2.17 2.94 -9.03
C LEU A 59 -3.23 3.69 -9.85
N ILE A 60 -3.84 3.02 -10.83
CA ILE A 60 -4.95 3.56 -11.63
C ILE A 60 -6.17 3.83 -10.73
N GLU A 61 -6.57 2.87 -9.89
CA GLU A 61 -7.71 3.03 -8.98
C GLU A 61 -7.45 4.11 -7.92
N LEU A 62 -6.23 4.16 -7.38
CA LEU A 62 -5.83 5.20 -6.43
C LEU A 62 -5.93 6.59 -7.06
N LYS A 63 -5.45 6.76 -8.30
CA LYS A 63 -5.52 8.04 -9.02
C LYS A 63 -6.96 8.50 -9.26
N LYS A 64 -7.91 7.57 -9.49
CA LYS A 64 -9.34 7.90 -9.68
C LYS A 64 -10.01 8.44 -8.41
N GLN A 65 -9.55 8.00 -7.24
CA GLN A 65 -10.20 8.31 -5.96
C GLN A 65 -9.46 9.37 -5.13
N THR A 66 -8.22 9.71 -5.52
CA THR A 66 -7.38 10.67 -4.80
C THR A 66 -6.84 11.73 -5.77
N SER A 67 -5.52 11.86 -5.89
CA SER A 67 -4.85 12.78 -6.81
C SER A 67 -3.73 12.07 -7.58
N GLU A 68 -3.32 12.66 -8.70
CA GLU A 68 -2.14 12.19 -9.44
C GLU A 68 -0.86 12.22 -8.59
N LYS A 69 -0.72 13.26 -7.76
CA LYS A 69 0.37 13.38 -6.80
C LYS A 69 0.38 12.17 -5.84
N THR A 70 -0.76 11.86 -5.25
CA THR A 70 -0.94 10.74 -4.33
C THR A 70 -0.57 9.40 -4.97
N SER A 71 -1.03 9.15 -6.19
CA SER A 71 -0.70 7.94 -6.94
C SER A 71 0.80 7.83 -7.25
N LYS A 72 1.45 8.94 -7.64
CA LYS A 72 2.88 8.95 -7.95
C LYS A 72 3.74 8.70 -6.71
N GLU A 73 3.44 9.37 -5.59
CA GLU A 73 4.16 9.16 -4.32
C GLU A 73 3.96 7.73 -3.80
N PHE A 74 2.77 7.15 -3.96
CA PHE A 74 2.53 5.77 -3.55
C PHE A 74 3.25 4.75 -4.44
N LYS A 75 3.40 5.02 -5.74
CA LYS A 75 4.23 4.20 -6.62
C LYS A 75 5.66 4.10 -6.10
N ASP A 76 6.22 5.22 -5.64
CA ASP A 76 7.58 5.22 -5.08
C ASP A 76 7.65 4.35 -3.82
N ILE A 77 6.65 4.39 -2.94
CA ILE A 77 6.55 3.52 -1.75
C ILE A 77 6.55 2.03 -2.15
N LEU A 78 5.70 1.65 -3.12
CA LEU A 78 5.60 0.27 -3.60
C LEU A 78 6.93 -0.25 -4.15
N ASN A 79 7.69 0.60 -4.82
CA ASN A 79 9.01 0.27 -5.38
C ASN A 79 10.13 0.25 -4.32
N HIS A 80 9.95 0.96 -3.20
CA HIS A 80 11.02 1.25 -2.25
C HIS A 80 10.75 0.78 -0.83
N GLY A 81 10.31 -0.47 -0.63
CA GLY A 81 10.35 -1.07 0.70
C GLY A 81 9.01 -1.56 1.23
N PHE A 82 7.90 -1.28 0.55
CA PHE A 82 6.58 -1.60 1.06
C PHE A 82 6.39 -3.09 1.42
N ILE A 83 6.91 -4.01 0.60
CA ILE A 83 6.82 -5.44 0.89
C ILE A 83 7.66 -5.80 2.12
N GLN A 84 8.85 -5.20 2.29
CA GLN A 84 9.67 -5.42 3.48
C GLN A 84 8.97 -4.90 4.74
N GLU A 85 8.36 -3.71 4.67
CA GLU A 85 7.58 -3.15 5.78
C GLU A 85 6.39 -4.05 6.15
N LEU A 86 5.69 -4.62 5.16
CA LEU A 86 4.62 -5.60 5.39
C LEU A 86 5.12 -6.88 6.08
N GLU A 87 6.32 -7.37 5.77
CA GLU A 87 6.92 -8.56 6.41
C GLU A 87 7.19 -8.34 7.90
N LEU A 88 7.40 -7.07 8.30
CA LEU A 88 7.69 -6.68 9.68
C LEU A 88 6.44 -6.35 10.51
N LEU A 89 5.24 -6.34 9.91
CA LEU A 89 3.99 -6.18 10.64
C LEU A 89 3.67 -7.41 11.50
N HIS A 90 3.04 -7.17 12.66
CA HIS A 90 2.74 -8.18 13.69
C HIS A 90 1.24 -8.35 13.93
#